data_AF-A0A6V7TU70-F1
#
_entry.id   AF-A0A6V7TU70-F1
#
_cell.length_a   1.000
_cell.length_b   1.000
_cell.length_c   1.000
_cell.angle_alpha   90.00
_cell.angle_beta   90.00
_cell.angle_gamma   90.00
#
_symmetry.space_group_name_H-M   'P 1'
#
loop_
_entity.id
_entity.type
_entity.pdbx_description
1 polymer ?
#
loop_
_entity_poly.entity_id
_entity_poly.type
_entity_poly.pdbx_seq_one_letter_code
_entity_poly.pdbx_strand_id
1 'polypeptide(L)'
;MGKQSQRILCRKGGGKDIEANDEFSVNDGFTSKLTRIKVQMVSVRSETEPERKETRSRIDDDRKHEIEAAIVRVMKARKKLLHNDLVTEVTNQLKTRFMPDPILIKTRVESLIEREYLERDKYNIKMYIYLA
;
A
#
# COMPACT_ATOMS: atom_id res chain seq x y z
N MET A 1 -20.74 -22.39 -1.01
CA MET A 1 -20.17 -23.68 -0.53
C MET A 1 -20.77 -24.80 -1.37
N GLY A 2 -19.95 -25.73 -1.88
CA GLY A 2 -20.43 -26.85 -2.71
C GLY A 2 -21.34 -27.83 -1.96
N LYS A 3 -22.03 -28.70 -2.72
CA LYS A 3 -22.91 -29.75 -2.18
C LYS A 3 -22.14 -30.61 -1.18
N GLN A 4 -22.79 -31.02 -0.08
CA GLN A 4 -22.16 -31.82 0.97
C GLN A 4 -21.58 -33.14 0.44
N SER A 5 -22.25 -33.75 -0.55
CA SER A 5 -21.80 -34.96 -1.22
C SER A 5 -20.53 -34.80 -2.08
N GLN A 6 -20.04 -33.57 -2.30
CA GLN A 6 -18.81 -33.30 -3.05
C GLN A 6 -17.64 -32.90 -2.13
N ARG A 7 -17.84 -32.94 -0.80
CA ARG A 7 -16.77 -32.68 0.18
C ARG A 7 -16.04 -33.97 0.50
N ILE A 8 -14.71 -33.91 0.55
CA ILE A 8 -13.87 -35.09 0.82
C ILE A 8 -13.88 -35.46 2.31
N LEU A 9 -14.00 -34.45 3.19
CA LEU A 9 -14.01 -34.63 4.64
C LEU A 9 -15.32 -34.13 5.24
N CYS A 10 -15.78 -34.84 6.27
CA CYS A 10 -16.81 -34.42 7.20
C CYS A 10 -16.17 -33.85 8.46
N ARG A 11 -16.72 -32.76 8.99
CA ARG A 11 -16.30 -32.17 10.27
C ARG A 11 -17.40 -32.35 11.29
N LYS A 12 -17.06 -32.89 12.44
CA LYS A 12 -17.92 -32.98 13.64
C LYS A 12 -17.51 -31.86 14.59
N GLY A 13 -18.02 -30.68 14.29
CA GLY A 13 -17.73 -29.42 14.97
C GLY A 13 -18.47 -28.27 14.29
N GLY A 14 -18.82 -27.23 15.04
CA GLY A 14 -19.60 -26.11 14.56
C GLY A 14 -18.72 -24.90 14.22
N GLY A 15 -19.19 -24.07 13.29
CA GLY A 15 -18.57 -22.75 13.04
C GLY A 15 -17.66 -22.68 11.82
N LYS A 16 -17.10 -21.48 11.62
CA LYS A 16 -16.30 -21.13 10.44
C LYS A 16 -14.83 -21.52 10.59
N ASP A 17 -14.32 -21.48 11.81
CA ASP A 17 -12.91 -21.72 12.15
C ASP A 17 -12.71 -23.12 12.74
N ILE A 18 -11.49 -23.65 12.65
CA ILE A 18 -11.15 -24.99 13.18
C ILE A 18 -10.79 -24.84 14.66
N GLU A 19 -11.47 -25.59 15.51
CA GLU A 19 -11.30 -25.66 16.95
C GLU A 19 -10.54 -26.93 17.37
N ALA A 20 -9.94 -26.91 18.56
CA ALA A 20 -9.13 -28.02 19.06
C ALA A 20 -9.90 -29.34 19.24
N ASN A 21 -11.22 -29.26 19.45
CA ASN A 21 -12.09 -30.40 19.66
C ASN A 21 -12.77 -30.88 18.36
N ASP A 22 -12.44 -30.29 17.21
CA ASP A 22 -13.00 -30.73 15.94
C ASP A 22 -12.46 -32.11 15.54
N GLU A 23 -13.40 -33.00 15.21
CA GLU A 23 -13.07 -34.30 14.65
C GLU A 23 -13.36 -34.29 13.14
N PHE A 24 -12.39 -34.74 12.34
CA PHE A 24 -12.52 -34.86 10.90
C PHE A 24 -12.53 -36.34 10.50
N SER A 25 -13.49 -36.71 9.67
CA SER A 25 -13.60 -38.06 9.11
C SER A 25 -13.69 -38.02 7.59
N VAL A 26 -13.35 -39.14 6.95
CA VAL A 26 -13.56 -39.31 5.51
C VAL A 26 -15.07 -39.30 5.22
N ASN A 27 -15.48 -38.57 4.18
CA ASN A 27 -16.88 -38.57 3.77
C ASN A 27 -17.18 -39.78 2.89
N ASP A 28 -17.69 -40.87 3.49
CA ASP A 28 -18.08 -42.07 2.75
C ASP A 28 -19.25 -41.83 1.76
N GLY A 29 -20.00 -40.74 1.93
CA GLY A 29 -21.05 -40.29 1.00
C GLY A 29 -20.52 -39.43 -0.16
N PHE A 30 -19.21 -39.40 -0.39
CA PHE A 30 -18.61 -38.61 -1.46
C PHE A 30 -19.02 -39.15 -2.84
N THR A 31 -19.47 -38.24 -3.71
CA THR A 31 -19.87 -38.52 -5.09
C THR A 31 -19.30 -37.46 -6.04
N SER A 32 -18.66 -37.92 -7.12
CA SER A 32 -18.11 -37.05 -8.16
C SER A 32 -18.33 -37.70 -9.53
N LYS A 33 -18.66 -36.87 -10.52
CA LYS A 33 -18.73 -37.31 -11.93
C LYS A 33 -17.33 -37.45 -12.56
N LEU A 34 -16.30 -36.93 -11.91
CA LEU A 34 -14.91 -36.92 -12.37
C LEU A 34 -14.08 -37.92 -11.56
N THR A 35 -13.31 -38.76 -12.26
CA THR A 35 -12.34 -39.70 -11.65
C THR A 35 -11.13 -38.98 -11.06
N ARG A 36 -10.73 -37.83 -11.64
CA ARG A 36 -9.66 -36.98 -11.12
C ARG A 36 -10.27 -35.76 -10.42
N ILE A 37 -10.21 -35.77 -9.09
CA ILE A 37 -10.73 -34.68 -8.26
C ILE A 37 -9.60 -33.73 -7.91
N LYS A 38 -9.69 -32.47 -8.33
CA LYS A 38 -8.73 -31.44 -7.94
C LYS A 38 -9.09 -30.94 -6.54
N VAL A 39 -8.30 -31.32 -5.55
CA VAL A 39 -8.38 -30.71 -4.22
C VAL A 39 -7.77 -29.32 -4.33
N GLN A 40 -8.62 -28.30 -4.28
CA GLN A 40 -8.12 -26.94 -4.28
C GLN A 40 -7.50 -26.68 -2.91
N MET A 41 -6.16 -26.70 -2.88
CA MET A 41 -5.39 -26.18 -1.76
C MET A 41 -5.96 -24.79 -1.45
N VAL A 42 -6.35 -24.55 -0.19
CA VAL A 42 -6.73 -23.21 0.25
C VAL A 42 -5.61 -22.30 -0.21
N SER A 43 -5.93 -21.37 -1.12
CA SER A 43 -4.97 -20.42 -1.68
C SER A 43 -4.12 -19.91 -0.53
N VAL A 44 -2.79 -19.88 -0.74
CA VAL A 44 -1.82 -19.16 0.10
C VAL A 44 -2.57 -17.99 0.69
N ARG A 45 -2.78 -18.04 2.02
CA ARG A 45 -3.57 -17.05 2.74
C ARG A 45 -3.16 -15.71 2.15
N SER A 46 -4.14 -14.95 1.67
CA SER A 46 -3.98 -13.52 1.51
C SER A 46 -3.15 -13.03 2.70
N GLU A 47 -2.02 -12.35 2.45
CA GLU A 47 -1.09 -11.86 3.48
C GLU A 47 -1.83 -11.63 4.79
N THR A 48 -1.33 -12.24 5.87
CA THR A 48 -1.92 -12.03 7.19
C THR A 48 -2.03 -10.53 7.45
N GLU A 49 -3.04 -10.07 8.19
CA GLU A 49 -3.20 -8.63 8.47
C GLU A 49 -1.89 -7.93 8.92
N PRO A 50 -1.00 -8.53 9.74
CA PRO A 50 0.30 -7.92 10.03
C PRO A 50 1.22 -7.80 8.80
N GLU A 51 1.31 -8.82 7.94
CA GLU A 51 2.12 -8.78 6.72
C GLU A 51 1.63 -7.68 5.76
N ARG A 52 0.31 -7.56 5.56
CA ARG A 52 -0.27 -6.47 4.74
C ARG A 52 0.06 -5.09 5.28
N LYS A 53 0.05 -4.94 6.61
CA LYS A 53 0.34 -3.66 7.26
C LYS A 53 1.81 -3.28 7.07
N GLU A 54 2.71 -4.25 7.20
CA GLU A 54 4.15 -4.04 6.96
C GLU A 54 4.42 -3.67 5.49
N THR A 55 3.84 -4.41 4.54
CA THR A 55 3.96 -4.11 3.10
C THR A 55 3.48 -2.69 2.80
N ARG A 56 2.34 -2.27 3.35
CA ARG A 56 1.83 -0.89 3.18
C ARG A 56 2.76 0.16 3.78
N SER A 57 3.31 -0.08 4.96
CA SER A 57 4.24 0.85 5.61
C SER A 57 5.48 1.09 4.74
N ARG A 58 6.04 0.03 4.16
CA ARG A 58 7.20 0.13 3.26
C ARG A 58 6.88 0.97 2.02
N ILE A 59 5.70 0.76 1.42
CA ILE A 59 5.24 1.55 0.27
C ILE A 59 5.09 3.03 0.64
N ASP A 60 4.57 3.35 1.82
CA ASP A 60 4.37 4.73 2.25
C ASP A 60 5.70 5.44 2.54
N ASP A 61 6.72 4.71 3.01
CA ASP A 61 8.08 5.25 3.17
C ASP A 61 8.75 5.52 1.81
N ASP A 62 8.63 4.60 0.85
CA ASP A 62 9.13 4.81 -0.52
C ASP A 62 8.49 6.04 -1.18
N ARG A 63 7.19 6.26 -0.97
CA ARG A 63 6.47 7.43 -1.47
C ARG A 63 7.01 8.73 -0.90
N LYS A 64 7.43 8.77 0.37
CA LYS A 64 8.04 9.96 0.98
C LYS A 64 9.33 10.35 0.25
N HIS A 65 10.17 9.36 -0.04
CA HIS A 65 11.42 9.57 -0.76
C HIS A 65 11.20 10.03 -2.20
N GLU A 66 10.24 9.42 -2.92
CA GLU A 66 9.87 9.84 -4.28
C GLU A 66 9.34 11.28 -4.32
N ILE A 67 8.56 11.70 -3.32
CA ILE A 67 8.07 13.08 -3.19
C ILE A 67 9.22 14.06 -2.95
N GLU A 68 10.12 13.77 -2.01
CA GLU A 68 11.30 14.62 -1.76
C GLU A 68 12.15 14.78 -3.02
N ALA A 69 12.42 13.68 -3.72
CA ALA A 69 13.17 13.69 -4.97
C ALA A 69 12.48 14.53 -6.05
N ALA A 70 11.15 14.45 -6.17
CA ALA A 70 10.38 15.28 -7.09
C ALA A 70 10.44 16.77 -6.74
N ILE A 71 10.30 17.13 -5.45
CA ILE A 71 10.42 18.51 -4.97
C ILE A 71 11.80 19.07 -5.34
N VAL A 72 12.88 18.33 -5.04
CA VAL A 72 14.25 18.77 -5.33
C VAL A 72 14.47 18.94 -6.84
N ARG A 73 13.98 18.03 -7.69
CA ARG A 73 14.07 18.17 -9.16
C ARG A 73 13.38 19.44 -9.67
N VAL A 74 12.16 19.71 -9.20
CA VAL A 74 11.39 20.91 -9.57
C VAL A 74 12.11 22.17 -9.10
N MET A 75 12.46 22.24 -7.81
CA MET A 75 13.09 23.42 -7.22
C MET A 75 14.47 23.70 -7.79
N LYS A 76 15.26 22.67 -8.10
CA LYS A 76 16.56 22.81 -8.76
C LYS A 76 16.44 23.47 -10.15
N ALA A 77 15.38 23.15 -10.89
CA ALA A 77 15.13 23.70 -12.23
C ALA A 77 14.56 25.13 -12.18
N ARG A 78 13.63 25.42 -11.26
CA ARG A 78 12.95 26.71 -11.15
C ARG A 78 13.71 27.75 -10.33
N LYS A 79 14.55 27.30 -9.38
CA LYS A 79 15.28 28.09 -8.37
C LYS A 79 14.39 28.84 -7.37
N LYS A 80 13.24 29.35 -7.80
CA LYS A 80 12.25 30.04 -6.97
C LYS A 80 10.84 29.69 -7.46
N LEU A 81 9.95 29.31 -6.55
CA LEU A 81 8.60 28.85 -6.93
C LEU A 81 7.58 29.07 -5.80
N LEU A 82 6.35 29.44 -6.16
CA LEU A 82 5.23 29.53 -5.21
C LEU A 82 4.78 28.15 -4.77
N HIS A 83 4.26 28.05 -3.54
CA HIS A 83 3.80 26.79 -2.95
C HIS A 83 2.76 26.07 -3.83
N ASN A 84 1.76 26.78 -4.33
CA ASN A 84 0.70 26.17 -5.15
C ASN A 84 1.25 25.63 -6.48
N ASP A 85 2.20 26.36 -7.09
CA ASP A 85 2.84 25.94 -8.33
C ASP A 85 3.75 24.73 -8.09
N LEU A 86 4.49 24.72 -6.97
CA LEU A 86 5.31 23.58 -6.55
C LEU A 86 4.45 22.32 -6.36
N VAL A 87 3.34 22.43 -5.62
CA VAL A 87 2.41 21.30 -5.40
C VAL A 87 1.87 20.79 -6.74
N THR A 88 1.53 21.70 -7.65
CA THR A 88 1.02 21.34 -8.99
C THR A 88 2.08 20.63 -9.84
N GLU A 89 3.30 21.15 -9.90
CA GLU A 89 4.39 20.53 -10.67
C GLU A 89 4.80 19.17 -10.08
N VAL A 90 4.92 19.05 -8.76
CA VAL A 90 5.25 17.78 -8.08
C VAL A 90 4.16 16.73 -8.32
N THR A 91 2.89 17.11 -8.19
CA THR A 91 1.76 16.21 -8.48
C THR A 91 1.80 15.75 -9.94
N ASN A 92 2.08 16.66 -10.88
CA ASN A 92 2.18 16.32 -12.29
C ASN A 92 3.36 15.41 -12.62
N GLN A 93 4.50 15.50 -11.91
CA GLN A 93 5.60 14.56 -12.08
C GLN A 93 5.26 13.16 -11.55
N LEU A 94 4.56 13.08 -10.41
CA LEU A 94 4.32 11.81 -9.72
C LEU A 94 3.07 11.06 -10.18
N LYS A 95 2.10 11.74 -10.81
CA LYS A 95 0.78 11.16 -11.20
C LYS A 95 0.85 9.87 -12.03
N THR A 96 1.96 9.63 -12.73
CA THR A 96 2.17 8.39 -13.51
C THR A 96 2.42 7.16 -12.62
N ARG A 97 2.87 7.38 -11.38
CA ARG A 97 3.16 6.34 -10.38
C ARG A 97 2.11 6.31 -9.28
N PHE A 98 1.75 7.47 -8.75
CA PHE A 98 0.72 7.62 -7.71
C PHE A 98 0.23 9.06 -7.61
N MET A 99 -0.94 9.26 -6.99
CA MET A 99 -1.44 10.59 -6.67
C MET A 99 -0.94 11.00 -5.26
N PRO A 100 0.01 11.94 -5.13
CA PRO A 100 0.50 12.37 -3.83
C PRO A 100 -0.57 13.20 -3.08
N ASP A 101 -0.65 13.03 -1.77
CA ASP A 101 -1.46 13.90 -0.90
C ASP A 101 -0.76 15.28 -0.77
N PRO A 102 -1.45 16.40 -1.04
CA PRO A 102 -0.91 17.75 -0.83
C PRO A 102 -0.37 17.98 0.59
N ILE A 103 -0.98 17.35 1.61
CA ILE A 103 -0.51 17.43 3.01
C ILE A 103 0.88 16.81 3.12
N LEU A 104 1.10 15.65 2.48
CA LEU A 104 2.39 14.96 2.51
C LEU A 104 3.46 15.79 1.78
N ILE A 105 3.14 16.40 0.63
CA ILE A 105 4.05 17.32 -0.07
C ILE A 105 4.48 18.46 0.86
N LYS A 106 3.52 19.09 1.56
CA LYS A 106 3.82 20.16 2.52
C LYS A 106 4.77 19.69 3.61
N THR A 107 4.50 18.54 4.25
CA THR A 107 5.39 17.98 5.28
C THR A 107 6.79 17.70 4.75
N ARG A 108 6.93 17.24 3.49
CA ARG A 108 8.24 17.01 2.87
C ARG A 108 8.97 18.31 2.55
N VAL A 109 8.26 19.37 2.16
CA VAL A 109 8.86 20.70 1.98
C VAL A 109 9.45 21.24 3.29
N GLU A 110 8.73 21.12 4.42
CA GLU A 110 9.29 21.55 5.72
C GLU A 110 10.56 20.76 6.08
N SER A 111 10.57 19.44 5.87
CA SER A 111 11.77 18.62 6.12
C SER A 111 12.96 19.01 5.23
N LEU A 112 12.71 19.43 3.98
CA LEU A 112 13.74 19.94 3.09
C LEU A 112 14.25 21.34 3.49
N ILE A 113 13.42 22.14 4.17
CA ILE A 113 13.84 23.41 4.76
C ILE A 113 14.72 23.17 5.99
N GLU A 114 14.33 22.25 6.88
CA GLU A 114 15.12 21.86 8.05
C GLU A 114 16.51 21.32 7.67
N ARG A 115 16.61 20.68 6.50
CA ARG A 115 17.87 20.15 5.94
C ARG A 115 18.61 21.14 5.03
N GLU A 116 18.18 22.40 4.99
CA GLU A 116 18.82 23.49 4.24
C GLU A 116 18.86 23.27 2.71
N TYR A 117 17.98 22.45 2.15
CA TYR A 117 17.82 22.31 0.69
C TYR A 117 16.97 23.45 0.11
N LEU A 118 16.04 23.97 0.92
CA LEU A 118 15.10 25.02 0.56
C LEU A 118 15.07 26.08 1.66
N GLU A 119 14.72 27.31 1.30
CA GLU A 119 14.34 28.36 2.25
C GLU A 119 13.04 29.03 1.82
N ARG A 120 12.36 29.69 2.76
CA ARG A 120 11.26 30.60 2.44
C ARG A 120 11.83 31.96 2.09
N ASP A 121 11.22 32.60 1.09
CA ASP A 121 11.56 33.99 0.77
C ASP A 121 11.23 34.91 1.95
N LYS A 122 12.11 35.90 2.19
CA LYS A 122 12.00 36.85 3.30
C LYS A 122 10.75 37.73 3.25
N TYR A 123 10.26 38.02 2.05
CA TYR A 123 9.13 38.92 1.82
C TYR A 123 7.83 38.15 1.54
N ASN A 124 7.93 36.92 1.02
CA ASN A 124 6.78 36.08 0.73
C ASN A 124 6.96 34.65 1.25
N ILE A 125 6.35 34.35 2.39
CA ILE A 125 6.39 33.02 3.03
C ILE A 125 5.82 31.87 2.17
N LYS A 126 5.04 32.19 1.13
CA LYS A 126 4.47 31.20 0.18
C LYS A 126 5.43 30.90 -0.97
N MET A 127 6.57 31.57 -1.03
CA MET A 127 7.60 31.39 -2.05
C MET A 127 8.78 30.62 -1.44
N TYR A 128 9.23 29.60 -2.15
CA TYR A 128 10.40 28.82 -1.79
C TYR A 128 11.57 29.15 -2.70
N ILE A 129 12.79 29.07 -2.17
CA ILE A 129 14.05 29.27 -2.87
C ILE A 129 14.91 28.01 -2.68
N TYR A 130 15.57 27.57 -3.73
CA TYR A 130 16.48 26.42 -3.71
C TYR A 130 17.90 26.84 -3.30
N LEU A 131 18.51 26.13 -2.36
CA LEU A 131 19.79 26.48 -1.75
C LEU A 131 20.98 25.59 -2.16
N ALA A 132 20.72 24.39 -2.68
CA ALA A 132 21.75 23.38 -2.98
C ALA A 132 22.21 23.35 -4.46
#